data_AF-A0A348T2P2-F1
#
_entry.id   AF-A0A348T2P2-F1
#
_cell.length_a   1.000
_cell.length_b   1.000
_cell.length_c   1.000
_cell.angle_alpha   90.00
_cell.angle_beta   90.00
_cell.angle_gamma   90.00
#
_symmetry.space_group_name_H-M   'P 1'
#
loop_
_entity.id
_entity.type
_entity.pdbx_description
1 polymer ?
#
loop_
_entity_poly.entity_id
_entity_poly.type
_entity_poly.pdbx_seq_one_letter_code
_entity_poly.pdbx_strand_id
1 'polypeptide(L)'
;MYAIMWVLSSFCFVVEGGHGLNSSLGILWQACPGGARILRVFGDSPCPALPVQIEGFPVVEIGPYCFAQNQRSQPADARFWSVDGRGPAAYPHPIAGDFVQGVTLPAGVRALHNAAFYNCRKLEWLCAGSALESVGSDLFTNCRALDRFILDAAPDAPTGLKKLVAAVSADIGAVFAPGGAVQAKVFYPEYFEFLDENTPAHIFNHSIEGEGYRYRQCFDGSVLRFAEYDAAFPQACVGESEKTLCRIALDRLCIPFALLPEAQGIYSAYLAAHAASAAAPLIARHDTESLQLVLKLADEESHRQIALACSQSGWSEGAALTLGGQRPRRQKTYDFDDL
;
A
#
# COMPACT_ATOMS: atom_id res chain seq x y z
N MET A 1 26.01 -1.78 6.15
CA MET A 1 25.59 -3.01 5.44
C MET A 1 24.78 -3.92 6.37
N TYR A 2 23.73 -3.35 6.99
CA TYR A 2 22.74 -4.00 7.85
C TYR A 2 21.47 -3.13 7.73
N ALA A 3 20.86 -3.16 6.56
CA ALA A 3 19.52 -2.62 6.31
C ALA A 3 18.76 -3.76 5.63
N ILE A 4 17.47 -3.91 5.93
CA ILE A 4 16.47 -4.82 5.30
C ILE A 4 15.91 -5.96 6.18
N MET A 5 16.46 -6.31 7.35
CA MET A 5 16.00 -7.56 8.01
C MET A 5 14.76 -7.47 8.93
N TRP A 6 14.30 -6.29 9.36
CA TRP A 6 13.24 -6.21 10.40
C TRP A 6 11.89 -5.61 9.95
N VAL A 7 11.85 -4.74 8.94
CA VAL A 7 10.55 -4.22 8.40
C VAL A 7 9.89 -5.24 7.45
N LEU A 8 10.63 -6.24 6.98
CA LEU A 8 10.10 -7.34 6.16
C LEU A 8 9.41 -8.45 6.98
N SER A 9 9.46 -8.45 8.32
CA SER A 9 8.86 -9.53 9.11
C SER A 9 7.33 -9.63 9.00
N SER A 10 6.64 -8.58 8.54
CA SER A 10 5.20 -8.60 8.21
C SER A 10 4.92 -8.56 6.70
N PHE A 11 5.96 -8.44 5.87
CA PHE A 11 5.88 -8.51 4.42
C PHE A 11 6.57 -9.81 3.98
N CYS A 12 5.85 -10.93 4.11
CA CYS A 12 6.23 -12.17 3.45
C CYS A 12 6.07 -11.98 1.93
N PHE A 13 7.02 -11.29 1.30
CA PHE A 13 7.22 -11.34 -0.14
C PHE A 13 7.77 -12.74 -0.46
N VAL A 14 6.87 -13.65 -0.82
CA VAL A 14 7.28 -14.84 -1.57
C VAL A 14 7.59 -14.39 -2.99
N VAL A 15 8.78 -13.83 -3.18
CA VAL A 15 9.40 -13.68 -4.49
C VAL A 15 10.86 -14.10 -4.37
N GLU A 16 11.09 -15.39 -4.10
CA GLU A 16 12.31 -16.06 -4.53
C GLU A 16 11.91 -17.28 -5.35
N GLY A 17 12.56 -17.41 -6.52
CA GLY A 17 12.16 -18.30 -7.59
C GLY A 17 12.03 -19.76 -7.17
N GLY A 18 10.92 -20.37 -7.58
CA GLY A 18 10.70 -21.83 -7.52
C GLY A 18 10.63 -22.38 -6.09
N HIS A 19 9.48 -22.97 -5.73
CA HIS A 19 9.27 -23.75 -4.49
C HIS A 19 8.88 -22.98 -3.22
N GLY A 20 8.00 -21.98 -3.34
CA GLY A 20 7.30 -21.37 -2.21
C GLY A 20 5.78 -21.21 -2.42
N LEU A 21 5.14 -22.05 -3.23
CA LEU A 21 3.67 -22.05 -3.30
C LEU A 21 3.12 -22.36 -1.91
N ASN A 22 2.09 -21.64 -1.46
CA ASN A 22 1.20 -22.14 -0.40
C ASN A 22 0.87 -23.59 -0.77
N SER A 23 1.38 -24.55 -0.02
CA SER A 23 1.37 -25.98 -0.36
C SER A 23 -0.03 -26.61 -0.33
N SER A 24 -1.08 -25.79 -0.19
CA SER A 24 -2.48 -26.17 -0.16
C SER A 24 -3.39 -25.06 -0.70
N LEU A 25 -3.24 -24.68 -1.97
CA LEU A 25 -4.26 -23.88 -2.67
C LEU A 25 -5.13 -24.75 -3.58
N GLY A 26 -6.45 -24.65 -3.37
CA GLY A 26 -7.49 -25.12 -4.28
C GLY A 26 -8.11 -23.94 -5.02
N ILE A 27 -8.39 -24.09 -6.31
CA ILE A 27 -8.84 -23.01 -7.18
C ILE A 27 -10.00 -23.48 -8.06
N LEU A 28 -11.12 -22.79 -7.99
CA LEU A 28 -12.13 -22.84 -9.04
C LEU A 28 -11.75 -21.82 -10.12
N TRP A 29 -11.72 -22.25 -11.37
CA TRP A 29 -11.30 -21.44 -12.50
C TRP A 29 -12.06 -21.83 -13.76
N GLN A 30 -11.93 -21.02 -14.81
CA GLN A 30 -12.40 -21.37 -16.16
C GLN A 30 -11.41 -20.85 -17.20
N ALA A 31 -11.43 -21.45 -18.40
CA ALA A 31 -10.73 -20.87 -19.52
C ALA A 31 -11.37 -19.54 -19.94
N CYS A 32 -10.55 -18.58 -20.34
CA CYS A 32 -10.98 -17.31 -20.91
C CYS A 32 -10.03 -16.92 -22.06
N PRO A 33 -10.38 -15.92 -22.89
CA PRO A 33 -9.47 -15.43 -23.91
C PRO A 33 -8.11 -15.06 -23.31
N GLY A 34 -7.05 -15.71 -23.79
CA GLY A 34 -5.68 -15.45 -23.36
C GLY A 34 -5.21 -16.23 -22.13
N GLY A 35 -6.03 -17.06 -21.48
CA GLY A 35 -5.57 -17.92 -20.38
C GLY A 35 -6.67 -18.43 -19.44
N ALA A 36 -6.39 -18.36 -18.14
CA ALA A 36 -7.27 -18.80 -17.06
C ALA A 36 -7.84 -17.59 -16.28
N ARG A 37 -9.13 -17.67 -15.98
CA ARG A 37 -9.84 -16.80 -15.04
C ARG A 37 -10.07 -17.55 -13.73
N ILE A 38 -9.59 -16.98 -12.61
CA ILE A 38 -9.84 -17.52 -11.28
C ILE A 38 -11.22 -17.07 -10.79
N LEU A 39 -12.04 -18.01 -10.34
CA LEU A 39 -13.43 -17.79 -9.91
C LEU A 39 -13.62 -17.92 -8.40
N ARG A 40 -12.77 -18.72 -7.73
CA ARG A 40 -12.73 -18.86 -6.27
C ARG A 40 -11.40 -19.46 -5.86
N VAL A 41 -10.92 -19.08 -4.68
CA VAL A 41 -9.69 -19.61 -4.09
C VAL A 41 -10.00 -20.22 -2.74
N PHE A 42 -9.34 -21.33 -2.41
CA PHE A 42 -9.50 -22.09 -1.17
C PHE A 42 -8.13 -22.41 -0.58
N GLY A 43 -8.06 -22.44 0.75
CA GLY A 43 -6.84 -22.72 1.50
C GLY A 43 -6.91 -22.16 2.91
N ASP A 44 -5.86 -22.41 3.69
CA ASP A 44 -5.83 -22.13 5.13
C ASP A 44 -5.13 -20.81 5.48
N SER A 45 -4.52 -20.14 4.50
CA SER A 45 -3.84 -18.86 4.68
C SER A 45 -4.73 -17.69 4.23
N PRO A 46 -4.84 -16.61 5.02
CA PRO A 46 -5.61 -15.42 4.66
C PRO A 46 -4.93 -14.57 3.57
N CYS A 47 -3.67 -14.89 3.21
CA CYS A 47 -2.85 -14.12 2.29
C CYS A 47 -2.36 -14.98 1.11
N PRO A 48 -3.23 -15.40 0.17
CA PRO A 48 -2.82 -16.27 -0.93
C PRO A 48 -1.89 -15.56 -1.93
N ALA A 49 -0.83 -16.26 -2.31
CA ALA A 49 -0.08 -16.00 -3.54
C ALA A 49 -0.64 -16.88 -4.66
N LEU A 50 -1.26 -16.25 -5.67
CA LEU A 50 -1.93 -16.96 -6.75
C LEU A 50 -0.91 -17.50 -7.75
N PRO A 51 -1.15 -18.69 -8.32
CA PRO A 51 -0.21 -19.31 -9.25
C PRO A 51 -0.15 -18.53 -10.57
N VAL A 52 1.02 -18.54 -11.22
CA VAL A 52 1.20 -17.92 -12.54
C VAL A 52 0.45 -18.65 -13.66
N GLN A 53 0.12 -19.93 -13.45
CA GLN A 53 -0.58 -20.77 -14.42
C GLN A 53 -1.43 -21.84 -13.74
N ILE A 54 -2.51 -22.24 -14.41
CA ILE A 54 -3.41 -23.32 -14.00
C ILE A 54 -3.58 -24.24 -15.22
N GLU A 55 -3.28 -25.55 -15.08
CA GLU A 55 -3.28 -26.51 -16.20
C GLU A 55 -2.46 -26.03 -17.44
N GLY A 56 -1.38 -25.29 -17.21
CA GLY A 56 -0.55 -24.70 -18.29
C GLY A 56 -1.14 -23.44 -18.93
N PHE A 57 -2.36 -23.02 -18.58
CA PHE A 57 -2.93 -21.74 -18.98
C PHE A 57 -2.39 -20.63 -18.06
N PRO A 58 -1.87 -19.51 -18.61
CA PRO A 58 -1.45 -18.39 -17.78
C PRO A 58 -2.66 -17.78 -17.05
N VAL A 59 -2.49 -17.43 -15.78
CA VAL A 59 -3.55 -16.73 -15.02
C VAL A 59 -3.57 -15.27 -15.47
N VAL A 60 -4.69 -14.88 -16.08
CA VAL A 60 -4.85 -13.55 -16.71
C VAL A 60 -6.01 -12.76 -16.14
N GLU A 61 -6.94 -13.38 -15.43
CA GLU A 61 -8.12 -12.69 -14.91
C GLU A 61 -8.52 -13.16 -13.50
N ILE A 62 -8.96 -12.21 -12.67
CA ILE A 62 -9.68 -12.50 -11.42
C ILE A 62 -11.15 -12.25 -11.65
N GLY A 63 -11.94 -13.32 -11.60
CA GLY A 63 -13.36 -13.34 -11.94
C GLY A 63 -14.25 -12.61 -10.94
N PRO A 64 -15.51 -12.38 -11.33
CA PRO A 64 -16.46 -11.62 -10.54
C PRO A 64 -16.72 -12.33 -9.21
N TYR A 65 -16.78 -11.57 -8.12
CA TYR A 65 -16.99 -12.09 -6.76
C TYR A 65 -15.94 -13.12 -6.27
N CYS A 66 -14.75 -13.21 -6.89
CA CYS A 66 -13.75 -14.23 -6.59
C CYS A 66 -13.41 -14.33 -5.09
N PHE A 67 -13.12 -13.22 -4.43
CA PHE A 67 -12.83 -13.15 -2.99
C PHE A 67 -14.01 -12.61 -2.18
N ALA A 68 -15.13 -12.27 -2.81
CA ALA A 68 -16.26 -11.66 -2.13
C ALA A 68 -16.85 -12.58 -1.04
N GLN A 69 -17.37 -11.95 0.03
CA GLN A 69 -17.94 -12.66 1.17
C GLN A 69 -18.99 -13.71 0.77
N ASN A 70 -19.89 -13.34 -0.14
CA ASN A 70 -20.95 -14.23 -0.62
C ASN A 70 -20.53 -14.85 -1.95
N GLN A 71 -20.58 -16.18 -2.03
CA GLN A 71 -20.39 -16.89 -3.28
C GLN A 71 -21.60 -16.68 -4.19
N ARG A 72 -21.34 -16.39 -5.47
CA ARG A 72 -22.34 -16.37 -6.53
C ARG A 72 -22.36 -17.72 -7.26
N SER A 73 -23.42 -17.95 -8.04
CA SER A 73 -23.50 -19.09 -8.96
C SER A 73 -22.28 -19.11 -9.87
N GLN A 74 -21.63 -20.25 -9.94
CA GLN A 74 -20.46 -20.44 -10.79
C GLN A 74 -20.89 -20.83 -12.22
N PRO A 75 -20.12 -20.43 -13.23
CA PRO A 75 -20.34 -20.87 -14.61
C PRO A 75 -20.31 -22.41 -14.75
N ALA A 76 -21.08 -22.94 -15.70
CA ALA A 76 -21.24 -24.38 -15.88
C ALA A 76 -19.93 -25.08 -16.32
N ASP A 77 -19.01 -24.32 -16.92
CA ASP A 77 -17.70 -24.76 -17.38
C ASP A 77 -16.58 -24.55 -16.35
N ALA A 78 -16.92 -24.12 -15.12
CA ALA A 78 -15.95 -23.98 -14.04
C ALA A 78 -15.31 -25.33 -13.68
N ARG A 79 -13.99 -25.31 -13.52
CA ARG A 79 -13.14 -26.47 -13.18
C ARG A 79 -12.44 -26.23 -11.87
N PHE A 80 -12.11 -27.32 -11.18
CA PHE A 80 -11.28 -27.28 -9.98
C PHE A 80 -9.86 -27.72 -10.29
N TRP A 81 -8.89 -26.97 -9.80
CA TRP A 81 -7.47 -27.30 -9.85
C TRP A 81 -6.84 -27.03 -8.48
N SER A 82 -5.82 -27.80 -8.11
CA SER A 82 -5.08 -27.62 -6.88
C SER A 82 -3.59 -27.79 -7.11
N VAL A 83 -2.79 -27.10 -6.28
CA VAL A 83 -1.33 -27.15 -6.35
C VAL A 83 -0.80 -28.57 -6.08
N ASP A 84 -1.45 -29.30 -5.18
CA ASP A 84 -1.03 -30.65 -4.75
C ASP A 84 -1.79 -31.80 -5.46
N GLY A 85 -2.67 -31.47 -6.40
CA GLY A 85 -3.47 -32.44 -7.16
C GLY A 85 -4.62 -33.08 -6.39
N ARG A 86 -4.91 -32.68 -5.14
CA ARG A 86 -6.07 -33.19 -4.39
C ARG A 86 -7.38 -32.59 -4.88
N GLY A 87 -8.46 -33.36 -4.77
CA GLY A 87 -9.80 -32.93 -5.17
C GLY A 87 -10.42 -31.86 -4.25
N PRO A 88 -11.57 -31.27 -4.64
CA PRO A 88 -12.23 -30.17 -3.91
C PRO A 88 -12.53 -30.47 -2.43
N ALA A 89 -12.79 -31.74 -2.10
CA ALA A 89 -13.08 -32.17 -0.73
C ALA A 89 -11.93 -31.89 0.26
N ALA A 90 -10.69 -31.75 -0.22
CA ALA A 90 -9.55 -31.38 0.60
C ALA A 90 -9.49 -29.88 0.94
N TYR A 91 -10.39 -29.07 0.37
CA TYR A 91 -10.37 -27.60 0.43
C TYR A 91 -11.71 -27.02 0.87
N PRO A 92 -12.12 -27.23 2.14
CA PRO A 92 -13.43 -26.79 2.63
C PRO A 92 -13.53 -25.28 2.86
N HIS A 93 -12.40 -24.56 2.92
CA HIS A 93 -12.35 -23.16 3.35
C HIS A 93 -12.08 -22.21 2.19
N PRO A 94 -13.08 -21.45 1.72
CA PRO A 94 -12.84 -20.41 0.73
C PRO A 94 -12.07 -19.24 1.37
N ILE A 95 -11.05 -18.77 0.66
CA ILE A 95 -10.33 -17.55 1.03
C ILE A 95 -11.16 -16.36 0.53
N ALA A 96 -12.03 -15.82 1.39
CA ALA A 96 -12.98 -14.79 0.99
C ALA A 96 -13.55 -13.99 2.19
N GLY A 97 -14.18 -12.85 1.89
CA GLY A 97 -14.86 -12.02 2.88
C GLY A 97 -13.93 -11.56 4.00
N ASP A 98 -14.30 -11.80 5.26
CA ASP A 98 -13.49 -11.39 6.41
C ASP A 98 -12.29 -12.28 6.68
N PHE A 99 -12.11 -13.37 5.91
CA PHE A 99 -10.93 -14.22 6.04
C PHE A 99 -9.75 -13.70 5.23
N VAL A 100 -10.00 -13.17 4.02
CA VAL A 100 -8.91 -12.67 3.17
C VAL A 100 -8.34 -11.37 3.75
N GLN A 101 -7.02 -11.32 3.91
CA GLN A 101 -6.29 -10.16 4.44
C GLN A 101 -5.32 -9.57 3.41
N GLY A 102 -4.83 -10.37 2.48
CA GLY A 102 -3.98 -9.89 1.41
C GLY A 102 -4.03 -10.80 0.20
N VAL A 103 -3.74 -10.29 -0.99
CA VAL A 103 -3.68 -11.14 -2.19
C VAL A 103 -2.48 -10.74 -3.03
N THR A 104 -1.67 -11.73 -3.43
CA THR A 104 -0.61 -11.54 -4.43
C THR A 104 -1.07 -12.09 -5.77
N LEU A 105 -1.31 -11.18 -6.72
CA LEU A 105 -1.66 -11.53 -8.09
C LEU A 105 -0.40 -11.87 -8.88
N PRO A 106 -0.43 -12.85 -9.78
CA PRO A 106 0.69 -13.09 -10.69
C PRO A 106 0.81 -11.91 -11.67
N ALA A 107 2.04 -11.64 -12.12
CA ALA A 107 2.34 -10.51 -12.99
C ALA A 107 1.55 -10.50 -14.32
N GLY A 108 1.02 -11.66 -14.73
CA GLY A 108 0.21 -11.81 -15.95
C GLY A 108 -1.26 -11.40 -15.83
N VAL A 109 -1.76 -11.04 -14.65
CA VAL A 109 -3.17 -10.62 -14.49
C VAL A 109 -3.43 -9.31 -15.23
N ARG A 110 -4.37 -9.35 -16.16
CA ARG A 110 -4.81 -8.22 -16.99
C ARG A 110 -6.16 -7.64 -16.57
N ALA A 111 -7.03 -8.44 -15.95
CA ALA A 111 -8.36 -7.97 -15.56
C ALA A 111 -8.74 -8.37 -14.13
N LEU A 112 -9.28 -7.42 -13.38
CA LEU A 112 -10.02 -7.64 -12.14
C LEU A 112 -11.51 -7.36 -12.42
N HIS A 113 -12.35 -8.38 -12.32
CA HIS A 113 -13.77 -8.25 -12.66
C HIS A 113 -14.61 -7.65 -11.52
N ASN A 114 -15.87 -7.35 -11.84
CA ASN A 114 -16.81 -6.70 -10.94
C ASN A 114 -16.89 -7.38 -9.57
N ALA A 115 -16.88 -6.57 -8.52
CA ALA A 115 -17.09 -7.03 -7.15
C ALA A 115 -16.13 -8.15 -6.70
N ALA A 116 -14.94 -8.30 -7.31
CA ALA A 116 -14.03 -9.40 -6.98
C ALA A 116 -13.63 -9.44 -5.50
N PHE A 117 -13.54 -8.29 -4.82
CA PHE A 117 -13.25 -8.18 -3.38
C PHE A 117 -14.42 -7.63 -2.57
N TYR A 118 -15.66 -7.74 -3.04
CA TYR A 118 -16.83 -7.17 -2.36
C TYR A 118 -17.02 -7.71 -0.93
N ASN A 119 -17.18 -6.79 0.03
CA ASN A 119 -17.29 -7.08 1.47
C ASN A 119 -16.06 -7.83 2.07
N CYS A 120 -14.87 -7.66 1.51
CA CYS A 120 -13.64 -8.18 2.15
C CYS A 120 -13.16 -7.22 3.24
N ARG A 121 -13.84 -7.17 4.39
CA ARG A 121 -13.64 -6.11 5.39
C ARG A 121 -12.27 -6.14 6.07
N LYS A 122 -11.58 -7.28 6.03
CA LYS A 122 -10.22 -7.47 6.57
C LYS A 122 -9.13 -7.46 5.51
N LEU A 123 -9.46 -7.23 4.24
CA LEU A 123 -8.45 -7.09 3.19
C LEU A 123 -7.65 -5.83 3.46
N GLU A 124 -6.36 -5.97 3.74
CA GLU A 124 -5.42 -4.88 4.05
C GLU A 124 -4.64 -4.43 2.82
N TRP A 125 -4.27 -5.36 1.93
CA TRP A 125 -3.44 -5.06 0.78
C TRP A 125 -3.71 -5.95 -0.43
N LEU A 126 -3.41 -5.42 -1.62
CA LEU A 126 -3.40 -6.16 -2.87
C LEU A 126 -2.08 -5.91 -3.59
N CYS A 127 -1.37 -6.98 -3.95
CA CYS A 127 -0.19 -6.90 -4.80
C CYS A 127 -0.58 -7.20 -6.25
N ALA A 128 -0.25 -6.27 -7.15
CA ALA A 128 -0.55 -6.34 -8.58
C ALA A 128 0.70 -6.09 -9.43
N GLY A 129 0.77 -6.74 -10.58
CA GLY A 129 1.83 -6.54 -11.56
C GLY A 129 1.57 -5.38 -12.54
N SER A 130 2.47 -5.27 -13.52
CA SER A 130 2.41 -4.24 -14.57
C SER A 130 1.36 -4.49 -15.66
N ALA A 131 0.86 -5.72 -15.80
CA ALA A 131 -0.05 -6.11 -16.89
C ALA A 131 -1.52 -5.71 -16.67
N LEU A 132 -1.87 -5.09 -15.54
CA LEU A 132 -3.27 -4.81 -15.19
C LEU A 132 -3.90 -3.75 -16.10
N GLU A 133 -4.80 -4.19 -16.97
CA GLU A 133 -5.42 -3.42 -18.04
C GLU A 133 -6.88 -3.02 -17.73
N SER A 134 -7.61 -3.78 -16.91
CA SER A 134 -9.00 -3.47 -16.61
C SER A 134 -9.38 -3.78 -15.16
N VAL A 135 -10.23 -2.92 -14.61
CA VAL A 135 -10.79 -3.01 -13.27
C VAL A 135 -12.30 -2.83 -13.39
N GLY A 136 -13.05 -3.80 -12.87
CA GLY A 136 -14.50 -3.81 -12.87
C GLY A 136 -15.11 -2.93 -11.78
N SER A 137 -16.43 -2.74 -11.87
CA SER A 137 -17.20 -1.96 -10.91
C SER A 137 -17.24 -2.62 -9.52
N ASP A 138 -17.40 -1.81 -8.48
CA ASP A 138 -17.54 -2.25 -7.08
C ASP A 138 -16.40 -3.15 -6.57
N LEU A 139 -15.22 -3.05 -7.18
CA LEU A 139 -14.11 -3.98 -6.94
C LEU A 139 -13.78 -4.10 -5.45
N PHE A 140 -13.67 -2.97 -4.75
CA PHE A 140 -13.29 -2.86 -3.34
C PHE A 140 -14.41 -2.36 -2.41
N THR A 141 -15.67 -2.46 -2.84
CA THR A 141 -16.81 -1.99 -2.02
C THR A 141 -16.82 -2.71 -0.67
N ASN A 142 -16.87 -1.94 0.43
CA ASN A 142 -16.77 -2.39 1.83
C ASN A 142 -15.44 -3.07 2.23
N CYS A 143 -14.33 -2.85 1.52
CA CYS A 143 -12.99 -3.25 1.96
C CYS A 143 -12.41 -2.24 2.97
N ARG A 144 -12.95 -2.21 4.19
CA ARG A 144 -12.65 -1.15 5.18
C ARG A 144 -11.22 -1.15 5.73
N ALA A 145 -10.52 -2.28 5.67
CA ALA A 145 -9.14 -2.39 6.11
C ALA A 145 -8.12 -2.12 4.99
N LEU A 146 -8.56 -1.95 3.73
CA LEU A 146 -7.67 -1.84 2.59
C LEU A 146 -6.92 -0.52 2.68
N ASP A 147 -5.62 -0.60 2.97
CA ASP A 147 -4.80 0.58 3.24
C ASP A 147 -3.70 0.79 2.19
N ARG A 148 -3.39 -0.23 1.36
CA ARG A 148 -2.33 -0.11 0.36
C ARG A 148 -2.46 -1.05 -0.84
N PHE A 149 -1.96 -0.56 -1.97
CA PHE A 149 -1.56 -1.36 -3.12
C PHE A 149 -0.06 -1.58 -3.14
N ILE A 150 0.37 -2.78 -3.51
CA ILE A 150 1.78 -3.13 -3.71
C ILE A 150 1.97 -3.42 -5.20
N LEU A 151 2.95 -2.78 -5.81
CA LEU A 151 3.22 -2.90 -7.24
C LEU A 151 4.54 -3.62 -7.44
N ASP A 152 4.50 -4.79 -8.07
CA ASP A 152 5.70 -5.50 -8.53
C ASP A 152 6.16 -4.91 -9.87
N ALA A 153 6.57 -3.65 -9.82
CA ALA A 153 7.02 -2.87 -10.97
C ALA A 153 7.90 -1.70 -10.50
N ALA A 154 8.82 -1.26 -11.38
CA ALA A 154 9.61 -0.07 -11.12
C ALA A 154 8.71 1.18 -11.02
N PRO A 155 9.06 2.20 -10.20
CA PRO A 155 8.19 3.37 -10.00
C PRO A 155 7.89 4.19 -11.26
N ASP A 156 8.79 4.20 -12.23
CA ASP A 156 8.66 4.89 -13.53
C ASP A 156 8.12 4.01 -14.66
N ALA A 157 7.73 2.76 -14.37
CA ALA A 157 7.16 1.85 -15.34
C ALA A 157 5.62 1.97 -15.42
N PRO A 158 4.99 1.54 -16.54
CA PRO A 158 3.55 1.38 -16.61
C PRO A 158 3.04 0.38 -15.57
N THR A 159 1.98 0.74 -14.85
CA THR A 159 1.34 -0.12 -13.85
C THR A 159 -0.19 -0.06 -13.93
N GLY A 160 -0.85 -0.95 -13.18
CA GLY A 160 -2.29 -0.89 -12.93
C GLY A 160 -2.72 0.20 -11.94
N LEU A 161 -1.78 0.95 -11.34
CA LEU A 161 -2.05 1.80 -10.20
C LEU A 161 -3.16 2.81 -10.44
N LYS A 162 -3.15 3.51 -11.58
CA LYS A 162 -4.18 4.51 -11.95
C LYS A 162 -5.60 3.96 -11.81
N LYS A 163 -5.82 2.71 -12.25
CA LYS A 163 -7.13 2.05 -12.20
C LYS A 163 -7.48 1.58 -10.79
N LEU A 164 -6.49 1.09 -10.04
CA LEU A 164 -6.67 0.66 -8.66
C LEU A 164 -7.04 1.84 -7.74
N VAL A 165 -6.33 2.96 -7.84
CA VAL A 165 -6.63 4.15 -7.02
C VAL A 165 -7.92 4.85 -7.46
N ALA A 166 -8.33 4.72 -8.72
CA ALA A 166 -9.63 5.20 -9.18
C ALA A 166 -10.80 4.35 -8.65
N ALA A 167 -10.54 3.09 -8.26
CA ALA A 167 -11.56 2.21 -7.68
C ALA A 167 -11.74 2.40 -6.16
N VAL A 168 -10.98 3.30 -5.53
CA VAL A 168 -11.01 3.57 -4.09
C VAL A 168 -11.01 5.07 -3.84
N SER A 169 -12.10 5.61 -3.31
CA SER A 169 -12.19 7.04 -2.95
C SER A 169 -11.58 7.36 -1.58
N ALA A 170 -11.45 6.37 -0.70
CA ALA A 170 -10.83 6.51 0.63
C ALA A 170 -9.30 6.71 0.57
N ASP A 171 -8.72 7.04 1.72
CA ASP A 171 -7.27 7.05 1.95
C ASP A 171 -6.62 5.72 1.51
N ILE A 172 -5.62 5.78 0.64
CA ILE A 172 -4.93 4.58 0.16
C ILE A 172 -3.45 4.85 -0.15
N GLY A 173 -2.56 3.99 0.34
CA GLY A 173 -1.14 3.99 -0.02
C GLY A 173 -0.85 3.21 -1.30
N ALA A 174 0.28 3.52 -1.94
CA ALA A 174 0.86 2.68 -2.97
C ALA A 174 2.36 2.51 -2.72
N VAL A 175 2.83 1.27 -2.83
CA VAL A 175 4.22 0.88 -2.61
C VAL A 175 4.73 0.22 -3.87
N PHE A 176 5.79 0.78 -4.46
CA PHE A 176 6.50 0.18 -5.58
C PHE A 176 7.60 -0.71 -5.03
N ALA A 177 7.49 -2.01 -5.23
CA ALA A 177 8.38 -3.01 -4.66
C ALA A 177 8.75 -4.11 -5.68
N PRO A 178 9.44 -3.77 -6.79
CA PRO A 178 9.82 -4.76 -7.79
C PRO A 178 10.74 -5.83 -7.17
N GLY A 179 10.37 -7.09 -7.34
CA GLY A 179 11.08 -8.21 -6.71
C GLY A 179 11.09 -8.15 -5.17
N GLY A 180 10.11 -7.48 -4.55
CA GLY A 180 9.99 -7.31 -3.11
C GLY A 180 10.85 -6.19 -2.50
N ALA A 181 11.70 -5.53 -3.28
CA ALA A 181 12.53 -4.42 -2.80
C ALA A 181 11.78 -3.08 -2.94
N VAL A 182 11.43 -2.44 -1.83
CA VAL A 182 10.71 -1.15 -1.86
C VAL A 182 11.58 -0.04 -2.47
N GLN A 183 11.09 0.58 -3.53
CA GLN A 183 11.77 1.65 -4.27
C GLN A 183 11.07 3.01 -4.21
N ALA A 184 9.76 3.03 -3.97
CA ALA A 184 9.01 4.28 -3.79
C ALA A 184 7.72 4.03 -3.00
N LYS A 185 7.25 5.08 -2.32
CA LYS A 185 5.93 5.13 -1.69
C LYS A 185 5.23 6.43 -2.06
N VAL A 186 3.91 6.34 -2.23
CA VAL A 186 3.01 7.49 -2.37
C VAL A 186 1.71 7.22 -1.61
N PHE A 187 0.99 8.28 -1.27
CA PHE A 187 -0.26 8.23 -0.55
C PHE A 187 -1.34 9.04 -1.26
N TYR A 188 -2.55 8.50 -1.36
CA TYR A 188 -3.68 9.14 -2.01
C TYR A 188 -4.74 9.44 -0.94
N PRO A 189 -4.91 10.72 -0.56
CA PRO A 189 -5.95 11.13 0.38
C PRO A 189 -7.35 10.73 -0.07
N GLU A 190 -8.28 10.68 0.86
CA GLU A 190 -9.70 10.55 0.57
C GLU A 190 -10.22 11.70 -0.30
N TYR A 191 -11.24 11.44 -1.09
CA TYR A 191 -12.03 12.46 -1.77
C TYR A 191 -13.49 12.03 -1.89
N PHE A 192 -14.37 13.01 -2.03
CA PHE A 192 -15.81 12.82 -2.20
C PHE A 192 -16.29 13.44 -3.50
N GLU A 193 -17.23 12.75 -4.16
CA GLU A 193 -17.93 13.28 -5.33
C GLU A 193 -19.40 13.51 -4.96
N PHE A 194 -19.89 14.72 -5.19
CA PHE A 194 -21.29 15.08 -4.99
C PHE A 194 -21.94 15.36 -6.34
N LEU A 195 -23.22 14.99 -6.44
CA LEU A 195 -24.09 15.28 -7.57
C LEU A 195 -25.28 16.06 -7.04
N ASP A 196 -25.17 17.40 -7.11
CA ASP A 196 -26.21 18.31 -6.66
C ASP A 196 -27.14 18.65 -7.83
N GLU A 197 -28.40 18.25 -7.74
CA GLU A 197 -29.41 18.64 -8.73
C GLU A 197 -29.87 20.08 -8.47
N ASN A 198 -29.56 20.99 -9.39
CA ASN A 198 -30.24 22.28 -9.48
C ASN A 198 -31.65 22.06 -10.01
N THR A 199 -32.58 21.67 -9.13
CA THR A 199 -33.97 21.33 -9.47
C THR A 199 -34.67 22.37 -10.38
N PRO A 200 -34.48 23.69 -10.21
CA PRO A 200 -35.09 24.69 -11.09
C PRO A 200 -34.50 24.73 -12.51
N ALA A 201 -33.24 24.31 -12.67
CA ALA A 201 -32.54 24.32 -13.96
C ALA A 201 -32.48 22.94 -14.62
N HIS A 202 -32.86 21.87 -13.91
CA HIS A 202 -32.65 20.48 -14.32
C HIS A 202 -31.18 20.20 -14.70
N ILE A 203 -30.24 20.82 -13.99
CA ILE A 203 -28.79 20.64 -14.18
C ILE A 203 -28.23 19.92 -12.97
N PHE A 204 -27.48 18.85 -13.19
CA PHE A 204 -26.66 18.23 -12.14
C PHE A 204 -25.31 18.92 -12.09
N ASN A 205 -25.00 19.55 -10.95
CA ASN A 205 -23.69 20.03 -10.63
C ASN A 205 -22.88 18.87 -10.05
N HIS A 206 -21.75 18.56 -10.67
CA HIS A 206 -20.76 17.64 -10.10
C HIS A 206 -19.72 18.48 -9.36
N SER A 207 -19.53 18.19 -8.07
CA SER A 207 -18.49 18.82 -7.27
C SER A 207 -17.62 17.74 -6.62
N ILE A 208 -16.36 18.08 -6.41
CA ILE A 208 -15.36 17.20 -5.84
C ILE A 208 -14.78 17.90 -4.62
N GLU A 209 -14.78 17.22 -3.48
CA GLU A 209 -14.13 17.67 -2.26
C GLU A 209 -12.97 16.74 -1.89
N GLY A 210 -11.89 17.30 -1.34
CA GLY A 210 -10.66 16.58 -1.02
C GLY A 210 -9.64 16.62 -2.15
N GLU A 211 -8.37 16.64 -1.77
CA GLU A 211 -7.23 16.78 -2.70
C GLU A 211 -6.80 15.42 -3.25
N GLY A 212 -7.37 14.34 -2.71
CA GLY A 212 -7.24 12.97 -3.20
C GLY A 212 -7.54 12.80 -4.67
N TYR A 213 -8.50 13.56 -5.22
CA TYR A 213 -8.81 13.52 -6.64
C TYR A 213 -7.64 14.03 -7.50
N ARG A 214 -7.00 15.14 -7.10
CA ARG A 214 -5.88 15.71 -7.86
C ARG A 214 -4.71 14.74 -7.92
N TYR A 215 -4.33 14.13 -6.79
CA TYR A 215 -3.26 13.12 -6.77
C TYR A 215 -3.56 11.93 -7.70
N ARG A 216 -4.83 11.52 -7.81
CA ARG A 216 -5.25 10.45 -8.74
C ARG A 216 -5.19 10.83 -10.22
N GLN A 217 -4.96 12.11 -10.55
CA GLN A 217 -4.78 12.57 -11.92
C GLN A 217 -3.31 12.67 -12.37
N CYS A 218 -2.33 12.48 -11.48
CA CYS A 218 -0.90 12.63 -11.77
C CYS A 218 -0.32 11.45 -12.58
N PHE A 219 -0.95 11.07 -13.68
CA PHE A 219 -0.56 9.93 -14.52
C PHE A 219 -0.53 10.30 -15.99
N ASP A 220 0.54 9.88 -16.68
CA ASP A 220 0.56 9.82 -18.14
C ASP A 220 0.33 8.37 -18.58
N GLY A 221 -0.83 8.11 -19.17
CA GLY A 221 -1.31 6.75 -19.40
C GLY A 221 -1.36 5.95 -18.10
N SER A 222 -0.49 4.94 -18.00
CA SER A 222 -0.34 4.03 -16.84
C SER A 222 0.91 4.31 -15.99
N VAL A 223 1.64 5.39 -16.29
CA VAL A 223 2.88 5.76 -15.59
C VAL A 223 2.58 6.89 -14.60
N LEU A 224 2.98 6.73 -13.34
CA LEU A 224 2.88 7.78 -12.33
C LEU A 224 3.89 8.90 -12.61
N ARG A 225 3.41 10.15 -12.66
CA ARG A 225 4.24 11.34 -12.83
C ARG A 225 4.59 11.91 -11.47
N PHE A 226 5.71 11.45 -10.90
CA PHE A 226 6.18 11.89 -9.57
C PHE A 226 6.33 13.41 -9.44
N ALA A 227 6.83 14.09 -10.47
CA ALA A 227 6.96 15.55 -10.44
C ALA A 227 5.61 16.27 -10.34
N GLU A 228 4.57 15.78 -11.04
CA GLU A 228 3.21 16.33 -10.95
C GLU A 228 2.56 15.99 -9.62
N TYR A 229 2.79 14.77 -9.12
CA TYR A 229 2.35 14.33 -7.80
C TYR A 229 2.95 15.24 -6.71
N ASP A 230 4.26 15.49 -6.77
CA ASP A 230 4.96 16.33 -5.81
C ASP A 230 4.49 17.81 -5.90
N ALA A 231 4.24 18.30 -7.11
CA ALA A 231 3.72 19.65 -7.35
C ALA A 231 2.29 19.88 -6.82
N ALA A 232 1.53 18.83 -6.53
CA ALA A 232 0.19 18.94 -5.94
C ALA A 232 0.22 19.27 -4.44
N PHE A 233 1.35 19.05 -3.76
CA PHE A 233 1.44 19.15 -2.30
C PHE A 233 1.17 20.56 -1.73
N PRO A 234 1.68 21.67 -2.30
CA PRO A 234 1.39 23.00 -1.77
C PRO A 234 -0.11 23.32 -1.74
N GLN A 235 -0.86 22.88 -2.74
CA GLN A 235 -2.32 23.04 -2.75
C GLN A 235 -3.00 22.08 -1.77
N ALA A 236 -2.46 20.86 -1.61
CA ALA A 236 -2.93 19.93 -0.57
C ALA A 236 -2.83 20.53 0.83
N CYS A 237 -1.79 21.33 1.12
CA CYS A 237 -1.63 22.02 2.40
C CYS A 237 -2.76 22.99 2.75
N VAL A 238 -3.61 23.39 1.79
CA VAL A 238 -4.75 24.29 2.02
C VAL A 238 -5.98 23.52 2.55
N GLY A 239 -6.17 22.28 2.10
CA GLY A 239 -7.42 21.53 2.32
C GLY A 239 -7.27 20.25 3.15
N GLU A 240 -6.09 19.65 3.20
CA GLU A 240 -5.87 18.36 3.84
C GLU A 240 -5.48 18.46 5.32
N SER A 241 -5.74 17.39 6.05
CA SER A 241 -5.35 17.30 7.46
C SER A 241 -3.82 17.24 7.62
N GLU A 242 -3.32 17.77 8.74
CA GLU A 242 -1.88 17.69 9.08
C GLU A 242 -1.36 16.24 9.10
N LYS A 243 -2.17 15.31 9.59
CA LYS A 243 -1.86 13.87 9.60
C LYS A 243 -1.66 13.33 8.18
N THR A 244 -2.54 13.69 7.26
CA THR A 244 -2.48 13.33 5.84
C THR A 244 -1.23 13.91 5.18
N LEU A 245 -0.96 15.19 5.42
CA LEU A 245 0.18 15.89 4.82
C LEU A 245 1.52 15.35 5.35
N CYS A 246 1.61 15.06 6.65
CA CYS A 246 2.77 14.38 7.23
C CYS A 246 2.96 13.00 6.59
N ARG A 247 1.88 12.25 6.35
CA ARG A 247 1.94 10.94 5.70
C ARG A 247 2.52 11.02 4.29
N ILE A 248 2.04 11.96 3.46
CA ILE A 248 2.54 12.19 2.10
C ILE A 248 4.03 12.56 2.13
N ALA A 249 4.39 13.55 2.95
CA ALA A 249 5.77 14.04 3.04
C ALA A 249 6.74 12.95 3.52
N LEU A 250 6.34 12.14 4.52
CA LEU A 250 7.15 11.02 5.01
C LEU A 250 7.36 9.95 3.93
N ASP A 251 6.29 9.54 3.22
CA ASP A 251 6.42 8.51 2.18
C ASP A 251 7.36 8.97 1.04
N ARG A 252 7.35 10.26 0.70
CA ARG A 252 8.24 10.85 -0.31
C ARG A 252 9.68 11.01 0.15
N LEU A 253 9.92 11.37 1.42
CA LEU A 253 11.27 11.63 1.94
C LEU A 253 12.00 10.39 2.44
N CYS A 254 11.30 9.40 3.00
CA CYS A 254 11.92 8.17 3.51
C CYS A 254 12.45 7.28 2.38
N ILE A 255 11.75 7.24 1.24
CA ILE A 255 12.11 6.43 0.07
C ILE A 255 12.02 7.32 -1.18
N PRO A 256 12.95 8.26 -1.35
CA PRO A 256 12.87 9.25 -2.41
C PRO A 256 13.11 8.60 -3.77
N PHE A 257 12.15 8.79 -4.66
CA PHE A 257 12.23 8.41 -6.07
C PHE A 257 11.83 9.59 -6.93
N ALA A 258 12.67 9.98 -7.90
CA ALA A 258 12.46 11.14 -8.77
C ALA A 258 12.07 12.43 -8.02
N LEU A 259 12.45 12.57 -6.75
CA LEU A 259 12.11 13.71 -5.90
C LEU A 259 13.01 14.88 -6.23
N LEU A 260 12.43 15.95 -6.76
CA LEU A 260 13.18 17.16 -7.11
C LEU A 260 13.61 17.94 -5.86
N PRO A 261 14.75 18.67 -5.88
CA PRO A 261 15.23 19.42 -4.71
C PRO A 261 14.23 20.43 -4.15
N GLU A 262 13.44 21.09 -5.01
CA GLU A 262 12.40 22.01 -4.60
C GLU A 262 11.30 21.31 -3.79
N ALA A 263 10.75 20.21 -4.34
CA ALA A 263 9.76 19.39 -3.65
C ALA A 263 10.31 18.80 -2.35
N GLN A 264 11.55 18.30 -2.36
CA GLN A 264 12.23 17.82 -1.16
C GLN A 264 12.29 18.91 -0.08
N GLY A 265 12.63 20.15 -0.47
CA GLY A 265 12.64 21.30 0.43
C GLY A 265 11.27 21.59 1.03
N ILE A 266 10.21 21.58 0.21
CA ILE A 266 8.83 21.81 0.65
C ILE A 266 8.39 20.74 1.66
N TYR A 267 8.60 19.46 1.35
CA TYR A 267 8.27 18.36 2.27
C TYR A 267 9.06 18.43 3.58
N SER A 268 10.36 18.74 3.49
CA SER A 268 11.23 18.82 4.67
C SER A 268 10.82 19.98 5.58
N ALA A 269 10.49 21.14 4.99
CA ALA A 269 10.00 22.30 5.73
C ALA A 269 8.65 22.00 6.41
N TYR A 270 7.75 21.31 5.73
CA TYR A 270 6.47 20.89 6.31
C TYR A 270 6.69 19.93 7.50
N LEU A 271 7.49 18.87 7.32
CA LEU A 271 7.77 17.94 8.43
C LEU A 271 8.51 18.60 9.59
N ALA A 272 9.39 19.57 9.34
CA ALA A 272 10.05 20.33 10.40
C ALA A 272 9.04 21.15 11.22
N ALA A 273 8.08 21.81 10.56
CA ALA A 273 7.03 22.58 11.23
C ALA A 273 6.01 21.70 11.99
N HIS A 274 5.85 20.44 11.58
CA HIS A 274 4.85 19.51 12.11
C HIS A 274 5.47 18.22 12.69
N ALA A 275 6.69 18.31 13.24
CA ALA A 275 7.50 17.15 13.59
C ALA A 275 6.85 16.24 14.66
N ALA A 276 6.21 16.82 15.69
CA ALA A 276 5.52 16.04 16.72
C ALA A 276 4.38 15.20 16.12
N SER A 277 3.58 15.80 15.23
CA SER A 277 2.48 15.13 14.54
C SER A 277 2.96 14.08 13.53
N ALA A 278 4.06 14.36 12.83
CA ALA A 278 4.72 13.39 11.97
C ALA A 278 5.24 12.17 12.76
N ALA A 279 5.75 12.38 13.97
CA ALA A 279 6.30 11.32 14.82
C ALA A 279 5.22 10.44 15.47
N ALA A 280 4.05 10.98 15.81
CA ALA A 280 3.00 10.23 16.50
C ALA A 280 2.65 8.85 15.88
N PRO A 281 2.36 8.73 14.56
CA PRO A 281 2.09 7.42 13.95
C PRO A 281 3.34 6.53 13.87
N LEU A 282 4.55 7.11 13.83
CA LEU A 282 5.81 6.36 13.81
C LEU A 282 6.08 5.70 15.16
N ILE A 283 5.79 6.43 16.24
CA ILE A 283 5.87 5.92 17.62
C ILE A 283 4.87 4.80 17.83
N ALA A 284 3.62 4.97 17.38
CA ALA A 284 2.59 3.95 17.53
C ALA A 284 2.94 2.60 16.87
N ARG A 285 3.77 2.62 15.82
CA ARG A 285 4.19 1.43 15.07
C ARG A 285 5.66 1.05 15.25
N HIS A 286 6.38 1.73 16.14
CA HIS A 286 7.83 1.57 16.38
C HIS A 286 8.69 1.68 15.09
N ASP A 287 8.41 2.67 14.24
CA ASP A 287 9.13 2.91 12.98
C ASP A 287 10.40 3.74 13.22
N THR A 288 11.50 3.06 13.55
CA THR A 288 12.81 3.66 13.86
C THR A 288 13.35 4.52 12.71
N GLU A 289 13.30 4.01 11.47
CA GLU A 289 13.94 4.67 10.32
C GLU A 289 13.26 5.99 9.97
N SER A 290 11.93 6.00 9.89
CA SER A 290 11.18 7.22 9.60
C SER A 290 11.28 8.21 10.77
N LEU A 291 11.33 7.71 12.02
CA LEU A 291 11.49 8.59 13.18
C LEU A 291 12.84 9.30 13.16
N GLN A 292 13.92 8.61 12.76
CA GLN A 292 15.23 9.25 12.60
C GLN A 292 15.22 10.38 11.56
N LEU A 293 14.45 10.25 10.47
CA LEU A 293 14.27 11.33 9.51
C LEU A 293 13.59 12.53 10.17
N VAL A 294 12.48 12.32 10.88
CA VAL A 294 11.75 13.40 11.56
C VAL A 294 12.63 14.09 12.59
N LEU A 295 13.39 13.34 13.40
CA LEU A 295 14.27 13.91 14.42
C LEU A 295 15.39 14.79 13.83
N LYS A 296 15.86 14.50 12.61
CA LYS A 296 16.84 15.35 11.90
C LYS A 296 16.26 16.70 11.45
N LEU A 297 14.94 16.77 11.27
CA LEU A 297 14.22 17.97 10.83
C LEU A 297 13.62 18.75 12.00
N ALA A 298 13.36 18.07 13.12
CA ALA A 298 12.74 18.63 14.31
C ALA A 298 13.59 19.70 14.99
N ASP A 299 12.94 20.74 15.50
CA ASP A 299 13.55 21.70 16.42
C ASP A 299 13.69 21.13 17.84
N GLU A 300 14.35 21.86 18.74
CA GLU A 300 14.63 21.39 20.10
C GLU A 300 13.36 21.14 20.94
N GLU A 301 12.29 21.89 20.67
CA GLU A 301 11.00 21.73 21.37
C GLU A 301 10.30 20.45 20.89
N SER A 302 10.16 20.27 19.58
CA SER A 302 9.59 19.06 18.98
C SER A 302 10.38 17.82 19.39
N HIS A 303 11.72 17.91 19.44
CA HIS A 303 12.57 16.79 19.86
C HIS A 303 12.26 16.36 21.31
N ARG A 304 12.04 17.32 22.21
CA ARG A 304 11.63 17.05 23.61
C ARG A 304 10.23 16.42 23.68
N GLN A 305 9.29 16.89 22.88
CA GLN A 305 7.94 16.33 22.82
C GLN A 305 7.95 14.89 22.29
N ILE A 306 8.73 14.62 21.23
CA ILE A 306 8.89 13.28 20.66
C ILE A 306 9.55 12.34 21.68
N ALA A 307 10.59 12.78 22.39
CA ALA A 307 11.24 12.00 23.44
C ALA A 307 10.25 11.59 24.54
N LEU A 308 9.43 12.54 25.00
CA LEU A 308 8.39 12.29 25.98
C LEU A 308 7.35 11.29 25.47
N ALA A 309 6.89 11.45 24.22
CA ALA A 309 5.92 10.55 23.60
C ALA A 309 6.46 9.12 23.46
N CYS A 310 7.72 8.94 23.04
CA CYS A 310 8.38 7.63 23.01
C CYS A 310 8.47 6.99 24.39
N SER A 311 8.78 7.78 25.43
CA SER A 311 8.84 7.28 26.80
C SER A 311 7.45 6.86 27.31
N GLN A 312 6.41 7.64 26.99
CA GLN A 312 5.03 7.37 27.40
C GLN A 312 4.42 6.16 26.68
N SER A 313 4.82 5.89 25.43
CA SER A 313 4.41 4.70 24.70
C SER A 313 5.13 3.42 25.16
N GLY A 314 6.17 3.55 26.01
CA GLY A 314 7.00 2.42 26.43
C GLY A 314 8.05 2.00 25.40
N TRP A 315 8.27 2.78 24.33
CA TRP A 315 9.25 2.47 23.29
C TRP A 315 10.64 2.99 23.64
N SER A 316 11.40 2.16 24.36
CA SER A 316 12.75 2.48 24.85
C SER A 316 13.77 2.78 23.73
N GLU A 317 13.73 2.04 22.62
CA GLU A 317 14.58 2.28 21.46
C GLU A 317 14.28 3.65 20.83
N GLY A 318 12.99 3.98 20.64
CA GLY A 318 12.57 5.29 20.14
C GLY A 318 13.02 6.44 21.04
N ALA A 319 12.92 6.25 22.37
CA ALA A 319 13.44 7.23 23.32
C ALA A 319 14.97 7.39 23.20
N ALA A 320 15.72 6.30 23.01
CA ALA A 320 17.17 6.35 22.83
C ALA A 320 17.59 7.14 21.56
N LEU A 321 16.82 7.05 20.46
CA LEU A 321 17.07 7.85 19.25
C LEU A 321 17.05 9.36 19.54
N THR A 322 16.17 9.79 20.45
CA THR A 322 16.06 11.20 20.84
C THR A 322 17.19 11.68 21.77
N LEU A 323 18.07 10.79 22.25
CA LEU A 323 19.22 11.15 23.09
C LEU A 323 20.54 11.16 22.29
N GLY A 324 20.60 10.45 21.16
CA GLY A 324 21.82 10.27 20.35
C GLY A 324 22.30 11.52 19.60
N GLY A 325 21.51 12.61 19.57
CA GLY A 325 21.79 13.83 18.80
C GLY A 325 22.71 14.86 19.48
N GLN A 326 22.98 14.75 20.78
CA GLN A 326 23.80 15.75 21.49
C GLN A 326 24.70 15.11 22.56
N ARG A 327 25.92 14.75 22.17
CA ARG A 327 27.10 14.91 23.04
C ARG A 327 28.34 15.01 22.15
N PRO A 328 29.03 16.17 22.08
CA PRO A 328 30.43 16.15 21.70
C PRO A 328 31.11 15.17 22.66
N ARG A 329 31.83 14.18 22.14
CA ARG A 329 32.75 13.39 22.96
C ARG A 329 33.74 14.37 23.58
N ARG A 330 33.49 14.82 24.81
CA ARG A 330 34.54 15.42 25.64
C ARG A 330 35.54 14.30 25.88
N GLN A 331 36.62 14.32 25.09
CA GLN A 331 37.81 13.55 25.37
C GLN A 331 38.26 14.00 26.76
N LYS A 332 38.05 13.15 27.77
CA LYS A 332 38.69 13.37 29.07
C LYS A 332 40.14 13.00 28.88
N THR A 333 40.98 13.99 28.59
CA THR A 333 42.41 13.87 28.80
C THR A 333 42.60 13.76 30.31
N TYR A 334 42.95 12.56 30.77
CA TYR A 334 43.50 12.40 32.10
C TYR A 334 44.99 12.68 31.97
N ASP A 335 45.41 13.80 32.55
CA ASP A 335 46.82 14.08 32.76
C ASP A 335 47.29 13.27 33.98
N PHE A 336 48.45 12.63 33.88
CA PHE A 336 48.98 11.77 34.93
C PHE A 336 49.77 12.55 36.00
N ASP A 337 49.82 13.87 35.89
CA ASP A 337 50.53 14.77 36.83
C ASP A 337 49.69 15.17 38.07
N ASP A 338 48.44 14.70 38.20
CA ASP A 338 47.55 14.96 39.35
C ASP A 338 47.50 13.79 40.37
N LEU A 339 48.52 12.92 40.42
CA LEU A 339 48.67 11.84 41.42
C LEU A 339 49.80 12.08 42.43
#